data_AF-A0A923Y3F6-F1
#
_entry.id   AF-A0A923Y3F6-F1
#
_cell.length_a   1.000
_cell.length_b   1.000
_cell.length_c   1.000
_cell.angle_alpha   90.00
_cell.angle_beta   90.00
_cell.angle_gamma   90.00
#
_symmetry.space_group_name_H-M   'P 1'
#
loop_
_entity.id
_entity.type
_entity.pdbx_description
1 polymer ?
#
loop_
_entity_poly.entity_id
_entity_poly.type
_entity_poly.pdbx_seq_one_letter_code
_entity_poly.pdbx_strand_id
1 'polypeptide(L)' 'MELHGETLTETDLARRSGSLHAFGGVRLMELSDGLERGVRVLEFRCGGGLRFTVLVDRAFDICEVEYKGASIGW' A
#
# COMPACT_ATOMS: atom_id res chain seq x y z
N MET A 1 -3.36 15.97 0.08
CA MET A 1 -3.74 14.57 0.35
C MET A 1 -4.69 14.56 1.54
N GLU A 2 -5.84 13.91 1.41
CA GLU A 2 -6.80 13.78 2.53
C GLU A 2 -6.36 12.69 3.50
N LEU A 3 -6.07 13.06 4.74
CA LEU A 3 -5.63 12.19 5.82
C LEU A 3 -6.40 12.55 7.09
N HIS A 4 -7.17 11.61 7.64
CA HIS A 4 -7.94 11.80 8.87
C HIS A 4 -8.88 13.02 8.87
N GLY A 5 -9.37 13.45 7.70
CA GLY A 5 -10.25 14.62 7.56
C GLY A 5 -9.50 15.95 7.40
N GLU A 6 -8.17 15.91 7.25
CA GLU A 6 -7.33 17.07 6.92
C GLU A 6 -6.75 16.95 5.50
N THR A 7 -6.84 18.03 4.73
CA THR A 7 -6.08 18.18 3.49
C THR A 7 -4.64 18.59 3.83
N LEU A 8 -3.70 17.65 3.72
CA LEU A 8 -2.27 17.89 3.99
C LEU A 8 -1.46 18.01 2.70
N THR A 9 -0.54 18.96 2.66
CA THR A 9 0.47 19.04 1.61
C THR A 9 1.64 18.10 1.92
N GLU A 10 2.48 17.82 0.91
CA GLU A 10 3.71 17.04 1.11
C GLU A 10 4.62 17.67 2.17
N THR A 11 4.76 19.00 2.15
CA THR A 11 5.52 19.75 3.16
C THR A 11 4.95 19.56 4.56
N ASP A 12 3.63 19.53 4.72
CA ASP A 12 3.00 19.31 6.03
C ASP A 12 3.27 17.89 6.54
N LEU A 13 3.27 16.89 5.65
CA LEU A 13 3.61 15.51 5.99
C LEU A 13 5.08 15.35 6.36
N ALA A 14 5.99 16.00 5.62
CA ALA A 14 7.41 16.00 5.90
C ALA A 14 7.75 16.69 7.24
N ARG A 15 6.98 17.70 7.65
CA ARG A 15 7.11 18.31 8.99
C ARG A 15 6.62 17.38 10.11
N ARG A 16 5.62 16.54 9.84
CA ARG A 16 4.99 15.65 10.83
C ARG A 16 5.71 14.31 10.99
N SER A 17 6.51 13.88 10.01
CA SER A 17 7.28 12.63 10.11
C SER A 17 8.63 12.72 9.41
N GLY A 18 9.59 11.94 9.88
CA GLY A 18 10.88 11.80 9.18
C GLY A 18 10.80 11.06 7.84
N SER A 19 9.66 10.47 7.47
CA SER A 19 9.50 9.76 6.19
C SER A 19 8.04 9.70 5.71
N LEU A 20 7.80 10.13 4.47
CA LEU A 20 6.50 10.02 3.81
C LEU A 20 5.99 8.57 3.72
N HIS A 21 6.88 7.57 3.80
CA HIS A 21 6.52 6.14 3.85
C HIS A 21 5.64 5.74 5.04
N ALA A 22 5.56 6.58 6.08
CA ALA A 22 4.61 6.40 7.18
C ALA A 22 3.16 6.64 6.73
N PHE A 23 2.95 7.54 5.76
CA PHE A 23 1.63 7.95 5.27
C PHE A 23 1.24 7.25 3.97
N GLY A 24 2.20 6.76 3.20
CA GLY A 24 1.93 5.98 2.00
C GLY A 24 3.18 5.72 1.17
N GLY A 25 3.04 4.90 0.14
CA GLY A 25 4.11 4.55 -0.78
C GLY A 25 3.97 3.13 -1.31
N VAL A 26 5.02 2.69 -2.02
CA VAL A 26 5.10 1.36 -2.61
C VAL A 26 6.28 0.62 -1.98
N ARG A 27 6.10 -0.66 -1.65
CA ARG A 27 7.17 -1.53 -1.13
C ARG A 27 7.24 -2.81 -1.94
N LEU A 28 8.43 -3.16 -2.40
CA LEU A 28 8.71 -4.48 -2.96
C LEU A 28 8.98 -5.46 -1.81
N MET A 29 8.28 -6.58 -1.81
CA MET A 29 8.39 -7.64 -0.82
C MET A 29 8.45 -9.00 -1.51
N GLU A 30 8.91 -10.02 -0.80
CA GLU A 30 8.86 -11.42 -1.25
C GLU A 30 8.09 -12.25 -0.22
N LEU A 31 7.12 -13.03 -0.68
CA LEU A 31 6.34 -13.91 0.18
C LEU A 31 7.22 -15.08 0.62
N SER A 32 7.30 -15.29 1.93
CA SER A 32 8.27 -16.23 2.51
C SER A 32 7.71 -17.61 2.82
N ASP A 33 6.41 -17.87 2.61
CA ASP A 33 5.78 -19.17 2.92
C ASP A 33 4.52 -19.43 2.08
N GLY A 34 3.98 -20.64 2.19
CA GLY A 34 2.77 -21.09 1.49
C GLY A 34 3.01 -21.42 0.03
N LEU A 35 1.90 -21.52 -0.73
CA LEU A 35 1.92 -21.79 -2.17
C LEU A 35 2.57 -20.66 -2.98
N GLU A 36 2.64 -19.48 -2.39
CA GLU A 36 3.16 -18.26 -3.02
C GLU A 36 4.60 -17.95 -2.59
N ARG A 37 5.27 -18.86 -1.86
CA ARG A 37 6.68 -18.67 -1.46
C ARG A 37 7.57 -18.32 -2.66
N GLY A 38 8.36 -17.26 -2.50
CA GLY A 38 9.25 -16.73 -3.54
C GLY A 38 8.58 -15.79 -4.54
N VAL A 39 7.26 -15.60 -4.46
CA VAL A 39 6.55 -14.61 -5.29
C VAL A 39 6.83 -13.21 -4.74
N ARG A 40 7.26 -12.32 -5.63
CA ARG A 40 7.45 -10.91 -5.35
C ARG A 40 6.14 -10.15 -5.47
N VAL A 41 5.91 -9.25 -4.54
CA VAL A 41 4.72 -8.41 -4.50
C VAL A 41 5.08 -6.94 -4.33
N LEU A 42 4.25 -6.07 -4.89
CA LEU A 42 4.26 -4.64 -4.60
C LEU A 42 3.08 -4.32 -3.71
N GLU A 43 3.37 -3.89 -2.47
CA GLU A 43 2.36 -3.36 -1.56
C GLU A 43 2.20 -1.86 -1.81
N PHE A 44 1.00 -1.44 -2.20
CA PHE A 44 0.63 -0.03 -2.33
C PHE A 44 -0.15 0.38 -1.10
N ARG A 45 0.33 1.42 -0.42
CA ARG A 45 -0.38 2.09 0.67
C ARG A 45 -0.64 3.52 0.27
N CYS A 46 -1.88 3.86 -0.01
CA CYS A 46 -2.30 5.23 -0.25
C CYS A 46 -2.94 5.74 1.03
N GLY A 47 -2.38 6.76 1.68
CA GLY A 47 -2.92 7.21 2.98
C GLY A 47 -4.34 7.81 2.94
N GLY A 48 -4.96 7.95 1.77
CA GLY A 48 -6.42 8.15 1.66
C GLY A 48 -7.27 6.93 2.03
N GLY A 49 -6.63 5.81 2.40
CA GLY A 49 -7.27 4.58 2.86
C GLY A 49 -7.32 3.45 1.83
N LEU A 50 -6.84 3.67 0.60
CA LEU A 50 -6.72 2.61 -0.41
C LEU A 50 -5.41 1.83 -0.18
N ARG A 51 -5.52 0.51 -0.08
CA ARG A 51 -4.39 -0.42 -0.04
C ARG A 51 -4.64 -1.50 -1.08
N PHE A 52 -3.61 -1.89 -1.82
CA PHE A 52 -3.71 -3.03 -2.73
C PHE A 52 -2.35 -3.68 -2.93
N THR A 53 -2.38 -4.96 -3.27
CA THR A 53 -1.18 -5.79 -3.45
C THR A 53 -1.15 -6.30 -4.89
N VAL A 54 0.00 -6.12 -5.54
CA VAL A 54 0.23 -6.54 -6.93
C VAL A 54 1.24 -7.69 -6.96
N LEU A 55 0.89 -8.78 -7.64
CA LEU A 55 1.74 -9.96 -7.82
C LEU A 55 2.67 -9.77 -9.02
N VAL A 56 3.92 -9.37 -8.77
CA VAL A 56 4.92 -9.08 -9.83
C VAL A 56 5.17 -10.30 -10.71
N ASP A 57 5.31 -11.48 -10.11
CA ASP A 57 5.62 -12.73 -10.82
C ASP A 57 4.36 -13.42 -11.39
N ARG A 58 3.18 -12.81 -11.22
CA ARG A 58 1.90 -13.27 -11.78
C ARG A 58 1.30 -12.20 -12.69
N ALA A 59 2.09 -11.72 -13.65
CA ALA A 59 1.68 -10.75 -14.66
C ALA A 59 1.15 -9.41 -14.09
N PHE A 60 1.63 -9.00 -12.91
CA PHE A 60 1.16 -7.79 -12.22
C PHE A 60 -0.34 -7.81 -11.92
N ASP A 61 -0.90 -8.99 -11.65
CA ASP A 61 -2.29 -9.10 -11.20
C ASP A 61 -2.49 -8.48 -9.80
N ILE A 62 -3.70 -8.00 -9.54
CA ILE A 62 -4.09 -7.42 -8.24
C ILE A 62 -4.74 -8.53 -7.41
N CYS A 63 -4.06 -8.98 -6.36
CA CYS A 63 -4.54 -10.11 -5.55
C CYS A 63 -5.38 -9.69 -4.33
N GLU A 64 -5.21 -8.45 -3.86
CA GLU A 64 -5.89 -7.93 -2.69
C GLU A 64 -6.14 -6.44 -2.89
N VAL A 65 -7.34 -5.98 -2.55
CA VAL A 65 -7.69 -4.57 -2.47
C VAL A 65 -8.46 -4.33 -1.18
N GLU A 66 -8.11 -3.26 -0.47
CA GLU A 66 -8.82 -2.78 0.69
C GLU A 66 -9.05 -1.28 0.59
N TYR A 67 -10.23 -0.82 1.02
CA TYR A 67 -10.51 0.60 1.20
C TYR A 67 -10.99 0.88 2.62
N LYS A 68 -10.23 1.70 3.34
CA LYS A 68 -10.50 2.08 4.74
C LYS A 68 -10.69 0.85 5.65
N GLY A 69 -9.90 -0.20 5.41
CA GLY A 69 -9.94 -1.46 6.15
C GLY A 69 -11.06 -2.41 5.76
N ALA A 70 -11.87 -2.07 4.74
CA ALA A 70 -12.84 -2.99 4.16
C ALA A 70 -12.24 -3.64 2.91
N SER A 71 -12.15 -4.97 2.90
CA SER A 71 -11.73 -5.73 1.73
C SER A 71 -12.70 -5.54 0.57
N ILE A 72 -12.16 -5.28 -0.61
CA ILE A 72 -12.87 -5.19 -1.87
C ILE A 72 -12.34 -6.33 -2.73
N GLY A 73 -13.13 -7.40 -2.84
CA GLY A 73 -12.73 -8.61 -3.56
C GLY A 73 -13.91 -9.55 -3.73
N TRP A 74 -13.70 -10.57 -4.54
CA TRP A 74 -14.63 -11.68 -4.76
C TRP A 74 -14.26 -12.89 -3.92
#